data_AF-A0A9W7BSQ7-F1
#
_entry.id   AF-A0A9W7BSQ7-F1
#
_cell.length_a   1.000
_cell.length_b   1.000
_cell.length_c   1.000
_cell.angle_alpha   90.00
_cell.angle_beta   90.00
_cell.angle_gamma   90.00
#
_symmetry.space_group_name_H-M   'P 1'
#
loop_
_entity.id
_entity.type
_entity.pdbx_description
1 polymer ?
#
loop_
_entity_poly.entity_id
_entity_poly.type
_entity_poly.pdbx_seq_one_letter_code
_entity_poly.pdbx_strand_id
1 'polypeptide(L)'
;MPINEMLRENMEREQGLQMQIVTANEASQISTLSGSFDEENPTGQNGSESEPSAPPMPTESRFGRIFTTNLLPDSFTIPIPIFYTVEPLPEWGVRAFKFAVVTTGGILGFHRLIRKLGYEHDPIYDIEHLMLYDLHAIALDAFTFFAVGRGWKNKGCDTLGYLIPLALSAWFFSAMTEWSVFRYNVSMYQIMCVWPTELYFFAGAAALGLLVNVIAHVVKAIKEGVFIGRALEIVLTFAVFCAPVGSSPFFHFHHWFFAWFVGLHANFDTWWSRASQGLLWGVYINGIAGYGRDSLLGCLSAYYNSLQGQCGHLEQEGSEICINPDELPVGQNISIGFDHGMNATGTDVDGHPFLGFGELVAADWETCTPGSH
;
A
#
# COMPACT_ATOMS: atom_id res chain seq x y z
N MET A 1 37.30 -0.25 -14.38
CA MET A 1 36.29 -1.28 -14.63
C MET A 1 35.01 -0.58 -15.10
N PRO A 2 34.46 -0.91 -16.27
CA PRO A 2 33.19 -0.35 -16.75
C PRO A 2 32.05 -0.67 -15.77
N ILE A 3 31.08 0.23 -15.63
CA ILE A 3 29.92 0.08 -14.70
C ILE A 3 29.21 -1.27 -14.90
N ASN A 4 29.10 -1.75 -16.14
CA ASN A 4 28.47 -3.02 -16.47
C ASN A 4 29.22 -4.25 -15.91
N GLU A 5 30.55 -4.17 -15.78
CA GLU A 5 31.36 -5.26 -15.25
C GLU A 5 31.28 -5.31 -13.71
N MET A 6 31.17 -4.14 -13.07
CA MET A 6 30.94 -4.01 -11.62
C MET A 6 29.55 -4.51 -11.21
N LEU A 7 28.51 -4.23 -12.01
CA LEU A 7 27.15 -4.74 -11.79
C LEU A 7 27.09 -6.26 -11.95
N ARG A 8 27.82 -6.82 -12.92
CA ARG A 8 27.90 -8.27 -13.12
C ARG A 8 28.57 -8.97 -11.94
N GLU A 9 29.70 -8.45 -11.46
CA GLU A 9 30.38 -9.01 -10.28
C GLU A 9 29.52 -8.94 -9.02
N ASN A 10 28.76 -7.85 -8.83
CA ASN A 10 27.85 -7.73 -7.68
C ASN A 10 26.68 -8.74 -7.77
N MET A 11 26.09 -8.95 -8.94
CA MET A 11 25.05 -9.97 -9.12
C MET A 11 25.56 -11.38 -8.90
N GLU A 12 26.76 -11.72 -9.41
CA GLU A 12 27.38 -13.04 -9.20
C GLU A 12 27.70 -13.27 -7.71
N ARG A 13 28.11 -12.22 -6.98
CA ARG A 13 28.38 -12.27 -5.54
C ARG A 13 27.10 -12.48 -4.72
N GLU A 14 26.01 -11.80 -5.06
CA GLU A 14 24.72 -11.99 -4.39
C GLU A 14 24.12 -13.37 -4.65
N GLN A 15 24.24 -13.88 -5.88
CA GLN A 15 23.81 -15.25 -6.21
C GLN A 15 24.63 -16.31 -5.45
N GLY A 16 25.94 -16.10 -5.30
CA GLY A 16 26.80 -16.98 -4.50
C GLY A 16 26.42 -16.99 -3.01
N LEU A 17 26.08 -15.82 -2.44
CA LEU A 17 25.63 -15.68 -1.05
C LEU A 17 24.28 -16.36 -0.79
N GLN A 18 23.32 -16.19 -1.71
CA GLN A 18 22.00 -16.84 -1.63
C GLN A 18 22.14 -18.37 -1.61
N MET A 19 23.01 -18.92 -2.47
CA MET A 19 23.21 -20.38 -2.55
C MET A 19 23.86 -20.95 -1.28
N GLN A 20 24.78 -20.22 -0.64
CA GLN A 20 25.38 -20.64 0.63
C GLN A 20 24.37 -20.66 1.79
N ILE A 21 23.42 -19.71 1.81
CA ILE A 21 22.37 -19.64 2.85
C ILE A 21 21.41 -20.83 2.75
N VAL A 22 21.05 -21.26 1.54
CA VAL A 22 20.18 -22.42 1.33
C VAL A 22 20.86 -23.70 1.83
N THR A 23 22.12 -23.93 1.47
CA THR A 23 22.88 -25.12 1.89
C THR A 23 23.10 -25.18 3.40
N ALA A 24 23.32 -24.04 4.06
CA ALA A 24 23.46 -23.98 5.52
C ALA A 24 22.16 -24.33 6.25
N ASN A 25 21.00 -23.94 5.71
CA ASN A 25 19.70 -24.25 6.29
C ASN A 25 19.32 -25.72 6.13
N GLU A 26 19.66 -26.35 5.01
CA GLU A 26 19.43 -27.79 4.80
C GLU A 26 20.28 -28.65 5.75
N ALA A 27 21.54 -28.26 5.99
CA ALA A 27 22.40 -28.95 6.95
C ALA A 27 21.89 -28.85 8.41
N SER A 28 21.26 -27.73 8.77
CA SER A 28 20.66 -27.52 10.10
C SER A 28 19.45 -28.41 10.35
N GLN A 29 18.58 -28.57 9.33
CA GLN A 29 17.38 -29.41 9.46
C GLN A 29 17.70 -30.91 9.59
N ILE A 30 18.77 -31.39 8.96
CA ILE A 30 19.19 -32.80 9.07
C ILE A 30 19.73 -33.10 10.49
N SER A 31 20.35 -32.12 11.16
CA SER A 31 20.85 -32.30 12.53
C SER A 31 19.75 -32.36 13.60
N THR A 32 18.53 -31.88 13.30
CA THR A 32 17.45 -31.83 14.30
C THR A 32 16.57 -33.09 14.31
N LEU A 33 16.70 -33.97 13.32
CA LEU A 33 15.88 -35.17 13.15
C LEU A 33 16.48 -36.47 13.75
N SER A 34 17.67 -36.42 14.35
CA SER A 34 18.33 -37.60 14.93
C SER A 34 18.26 -37.69 16.46
N GLY A 35 17.45 -36.85 17.12
CA GLY A 35 17.37 -36.78 18.58
C GLY A 35 16.04 -37.27 19.15
N SER A 36 16.10 -38.42 19.83
CA SER A 36 15.12 -38.95 20.81
C SER A 36 13.83 -39.58 20.28
N PHE A 37 13.79 -40.92 20.32
CA PHE A 37 12.61 -41.71 20.66
C PHE A 37 13.08 -42.93 21.44
N ASP A 38 13.28 -42.77 22.74
CA ASP A 38 13.24 -43.88 23.69
C ASP A 38 11.82 -43.93 24.26
N GLU A 39 11.20 -45.07 23.99
CA GLU A 39 9.81 -45.42 24.24
C GLU A 39 9.71 -46.00 25.66
N GLU A 40 9.31 -45.19 26.63
CA GLU A 40 8.84 -45.71 27.93
C GLU A 40 7.33 -45.48 28.07
N ASN A 41 6.63 -46.60 28.15
CA ASN A 41 5.19 -46.76 28.20
C ASN A 41 4.80 -47.11 29.65
N PRO A 42 4.18 -46.21 30.43
CA PRO A 42 3.52 -46.60 31.65
C PRO A 42 2.01 -46.72 31.42
N THR A 43 1.54 -47.95 31.46
CA THR A 43 0.14 -48.32 31.72
C THR A 43 -0.35 -47.66 33.00
N GLY A 44 -1.07 -46.54 32.86
CA GLY A 44 -1.72 -45.79 33.93
C GLY A 44 -3.24 -45.80 33.76
N GLN A 45 -3.94 -46.16 34.83
CA GLN A 45 -5.36 -46.47 34.90
C GLN A 45 -6.30 -45.38 34.39
N ASN A 46 -7.29 -45.81 33.62
CA ASN A 46 -8.48 -45.06 33.21
C ASN A 46 -9.32 -44.64 34.44
N GLY A 47 -9.03 -43.48 35.01
CA GLY A 47 -9.98 -42.71 35.80
C GLY A 47 -10.78 -41.82 34.85
N SER A 48 -12.06 -42.14 34.62
CA SER A 48 -12.98 -41.26 33.88
C SER A 48 -13.31 -40.04 34.75
N GLU A 49 -12.36 -39.12 34.88
CA GLU A 49 -12.66 -37.77 35.35
C GLU A 49 -13.55 -37.13 34.29
N SER A 50 -14.81 -36.91 34.66
CA SER A 50 -15.75 -36.16 33.86
C SER A 50 -15.16 -34.78 33.59
N GLU A 51 -14.64 -34.57 32.38
CA GLU A 51 -14.18 -33.27 31.93
C GLU A 51 -15.26 -32.24 32.28
N PRO A 52 -14.93 -31.18 33.05
CA PRO A 52 -15.89 -30.16 33.37
C PRO A 52 -16.44 -29.59 32.07
N SER A 53 -17.75 -29.79 31.85
CA SER A 53 -18.44 -29.37 30.64
C SER A 53 -18.06 -27.93 30.32
N ALA A 54 -17.39 -27.72 29.19
CA ALA A 54 -16.94 -26.41 28.78
C ALA A 54 -18.12 -25.42 28.88
N PRO A 55 -17.94 -24.23 29.47
CA PRO A 55 -19.02 -23.27 29.61
C PRO A 55 -19.63 -23.00 28.23
N PRO A 56 -20.97 -22.92 28.11
CA PRO A 56 -21.63 -22.71 26.84
C PRO A 56 -21.06 -21.46 26.19
N MET A 57 -20.53 -21.61 24.97
CA MET A 57 -19.98 -20.47 24.25
C MET A 57 -21.07 -19.39 24.13
N PRO A 58 -20.75 -18.11 24.41
CA PRO A 58 -21.70 -17.02 24.28
C PRO A 58 -22.29 -17.04 22.87
N THR A 59 -23.62 -17.09 22.79
CA THR A 59 -24.34 -17.13 21.53
C THR A 59 -24.08 -15.84 20.76
N GLU A 60 -23.37 -15.93 19.64
CA GLU A 60 -23.18 -14.79 18.75
C GLU A 60 -24.53 -14.21 18.34
N SER A 61 -24.63 -12.88 18.36
CA SER A 61 -25.82 -12.18 17.88
C SER A 61 -26.09 -12.53 16.40
N ARG A 62 -27.37 -12.57 16.00
CA ARG A 62 -27.77 -12.88 14.62
C ARG A 62 -27.09 -11.98 13.59
N PHE A 63 -26.87 -10.72 13.93
CA PHE A 63 -26.15 -9.76 13.08
C PHE A 63 -24.67 -10.15 12.94
N GLY A 64 -23.99 -10.52 14.03
CA GLY A 64 -22.61 -10.99 13.98
C GLY A 64 -22.43 -12.17 13.03
N ARG A 65 -23.40 -13.10 12.97
CA ARG A 65 -23.34 -14.23 12.04
C ARG A 65 -23.39 -13.80 10.57
N ILE A 66 -24.27 -12.87 10.21
CA ILE A 66 -24.41 -12.39 8.81
C ILE A 66 -23.10 -11.74 8.32
N PHE A 67 -22.47 -10.90 9.15
CA PHE A 67 -21.22 -10.22 8.79
C PHE A 67 -20.01 -11.14 8.74
N THR A 68 -20.10 -12.37 9.26
CA THR A 68 -18.98 -13.31 9.37
C THR A 68 -19.18 -14.59 8.57
N THR A 69 -20.26 -14.70 7.82
CA THR A 69 -20.51 -15.81 6.91
C THR A 69 -19.81 -15.53 5.58
N ASN A 70 -19.02 -16.50 5.10
CA ASN A 70 -18.38 -16.43 3.79
C ASN A 70 -19.45 -16.48 2.69
N LEU A 71 -19.36 -15.58 1.71
CA LEU A 71 -20.28 -15.57 0.57
C LEU A 71 -19.97 -16.69 -0.43
N LEU A 72 -18.73 -17.15 -0.46
CA LEU A 72 -18.26 -18.22 -1.33
C LEU A 72 -17.76 -19.40 -0.48
N PRO A 73 -17.88 -20.66 -0.92
CA PRO A 73 -17.33 -21.79 -0.19
C PRO A 73 -15.80 -21.69 -0.08
N ASP A 74 -15.23 -22.21 1.00
CA ASP A 74 -13.76 -22.22 1.24
C ASP A 74 -13.07 -23.40 0.54
N SER A 75 -13.84 -24.28 -0.11
CA SER A 75 -13.36 -25.32 -1.00
C SER A 75 -14.09 -25.23 -2.33
N PHE A 76 -13.33 -25.32 -3.42
CA PHE A 76 -13.87 -25.45 -4.76
C PHE A 76 -13.21 -26.63 -5.44
N THR A 77 -14.02 -27.57 -5.91
CA THR A 77 -13.62 -28.50 -6.95
C THR A 77 -14.03 -27.87 -8.28
N ILE A 78 -13.06 -27.52 -9.12
CA ILE A 78 -13.34 -27.09 -10.49
C ILE A 78 -13.37 -28.36 -11.32
N PRO A 79 -14.56 -28.87 -11.74
CA PRO A 79 -14.59 -29.95 -12.69
C PRO A 79 -14.09 -29.39 -14.01
N ILE A 80 -12.84 -29.65 -14.37
CA ILE A 80 -12.35 -29.39 -15.72
C ILE A 80 -12.85 -30.55 -16.58
N PRO A 81 -13.87 -30.33 -17.43
CA PRO A 81 -14.30 -31.36 -18.33
C PRO A 81 -13.18 -31.44 -19.35
N ILE A 82 -12.29 -32.43 -19.24
CA ILE A 82 -11.83 -33.22 -20.39
C ILE A 82 -10.66 -34.16 -20.02
N PHE A 83 -9.70 -33.90 -19.11
CA PHE A 83 -8.66 -34.92 -18.81
C PHE A 83 -8.05 -35.05 -17.40
N TYR A 84 -8.27 -34.15 -16.43
CA TYR A 84 -7.69 -34.33 -15.09
C TYR A 84 -8.60 -33.75 -14.00
N THR A 85 -8.90 -34.55 -12.97
CA THR A 85 -9.34 -34.02 -11.68
C THR A 85 -8.15 -33.30 -11.07
N VAL A 86 -8.12 -31.98 -11.21
CA VAL A 86 -7.16 -31.14 -10.46
C VAL A 86 -7.47 -31.33 -8.99
N GLU A 87 -6.46 -31.70 -8.19
CA GLU A 87 -6.63 -31.76 -6.74
C GLU A 87 -7.19 -30.42 -6.25
N PRO A 88 -8.17 -30.45 -5.34
CA PRO A 88 -8.74 -29.21 -4.82
C PRO A 88 -7.60 -28.38 -4.22
N LEU A 89 -7.59 -27.08 -4.56
CA LEU A 89 -6.64 -26.16 -3.96
C LEU A 89 -6.72 -26.28 -2.43
N PRO A 90 -5.58 -26.24 -1.72
CA PRO A 90 -5.63 -26.15 -0.27
C PRO A 90 -6.43 -24.90 0.14
N GLU A 91 -7.05 -24.95 1.31
CA GLU A 91 -7.95 -23.88 1.79
C GLU A 91 -7.30 -22.49 1.76
N TRP A 92 -6.01 -22.40 2.13
CA TRP A 92 -5.25 -21.16 2.05
C TRP A 92 -5.12 -20.65 0.60
N GLY A 93 -5.02 -21.55 -0.38
CA GLY A 93 -4.93 -21.22 -1.81
C GLY A 93 -6.25 -20.69 -2.35
N VAL A 94 -7.37 -21.28 -1.92
CA VAL A 94 -8.71 -20.75 -2.23
C VAL A 94 -8.88 -19.34 -1.65
N ARG A 95 -8.45 -19.11 -0.41
CA ARG A 95 -8.51 -17.79 0.23
C ARG A 95 -7.62 -16.75 -0.45
N ALA A 96 -6.40 -17.14 -0.84
CA ALA A 96 -5.49 -16.28 -1.60
C ALA A 96 -6.09 -15.90 -2.96
N PHE A 97 -6.69 -16.87 -3.66
CA PHE A 97 -7.36 -16.63 -4.93
C PHE A 97 -8.56 -15.68 -4.78
N LYS A 98 -9.42 -15.90 -3.78
CA LYS A 98 -10.53 -14.97 -3.46
C LYS A 98 -10.01 -13.56 -3.20
N PHE A 99 -8.94 -13.41 -2.41
CA PHE A 99 -8.34 -12.11 -2.10
C PHE A 99 -7.78 -11.41 -3.34
N ALA A 100 -7.11 -12.15 -4.23
CA ALA A 100 -6.63 -11.63 -5.49
C ALA A 100 -7.79 -11.16 -6.38
N VAL A 101 -8.86 -11.96 -6.52
CA VAL A 101 -10.05 -11.59 -7.30
C VAL A 101 -10.74 -10.35 -6.73
N VAL A 102 -10.93 -10.28 -5.41
CA VAL A 102 -11.52 -9.09 -4.75
C VAL A 102 -10.66 -7.86 -4.96
N THR A 103 -9.33 -8.00 -4.83
CA THR A 103 -8.39 -6.89 -5.01
C THR A 103 -8.36 -6.40 -6.44
N THR A 104 -8.10 -7.27 -7.42
CA THR A 104 -8.03 -6.90 -8.84
C THR A 104 -9.38 -6.40 -9.34
N GLY A 105 -10.48 -7.08 -8.99
CA GLY A 105 -11.83 -6.64 -9.34
C GLY A 105 -12.18 -5.29 -8.70
N GLY A 106 -11.76 -5.06 -7.45
CA GLY A 106 -11.90 -3.79 -6.75
C GLY A 106 -11.14 -2.67 -7.46
N ILE A 107 -9.84 -2.85 -7.72
CA ILE A 107 -9.01 -1.87 -8.42
C ILE A 107 -9.59 -1.53 -9.79
N LEU A 108 -9.89 -2.52 -10.64
CA LEU A 108 -10.45 -2.27 -11.98
C LEU A 108 -11.85 -1.64 -11.93
N GLY A 109 -12.68 -2.08 -10.98
CA GLY A 109 -14.03 -1.55 -10.77
C GLY A 109 -13.99 -0.08 -10.34
N PHE A 110 -13.18 0.25 -9.33
CA PHE A 110 -13.02 1.62 -8.86
C PHE A 110 -12.29 2.50 -9.86
N HIS A 111 -11.31 1.99 -10.60
CA HIS A 111 -10.62 2.74 -11.66
C HIS A 111 -11.61 3.23 -12.72
N ARG A 112 -12.57 2.37 -13.12
CA ARG A 112 -13.67 2.77 -14.02
C ARG A 112 -14.69 3.68 -13.36
N LEU A 113 -15.05 3.42 -12.10
CA LEU A 113 -16.05 4.21 -11.37
C LEU A 113 -15.60 5.66 -11.19
N ILE A 114 -14.36 5.88 -10.73
CA ILE A 114 -13.74 7.19 -10.50
C ILE A 114 -13.80 8.03 -11.78
N ARG A 115 -13.33 7.48 -12.90
CA ARG A 115 -13.34 8.13 -14.21
C ARG A 115 -14.75 8.41 -14.72
N LYS A 116 -15.68 7.47 -14.54
CA LYS A 116 -17.08 7.64 -14.96
C LYS A 116 -17.79 8.76 -14.20
N LEU A 117 -17.51 8.90 -12.91
CA LEU A 117 -18.11 9.91 -12.05
C LEU A 117 -17.37 11.25 -12.10
N GLY A 118 -16.21 11.31 -12.76
CA GLY A 118 -15.37 12.50 -12.81
C GLY A 118 -14.75 12.86 -11.45
N TYR A 119 -14.56 11.88 -10.57
CA TYR A 119 -13.82 12.08 -9.33
C TYR A 119 -12.35 12.39 -9.60
N GLU A 120 -11.66 13.01 -8.65
CA GLU A 120 -10.25 13.37 -8.79
C GLU A 120 -9.39 12.12 -9.04
N HIS A 121 -8.53 12.19 -10.06
CA HIS A 121 -7.63 11.13 -10.49
C HIS A 121 -6.52 11.70 -11.36
N ASP A 122 -5.47 10.91 -11.59
CA ASP A 122 -4.49 11.19 -12.63
C ASP A 122 -5.08 10.88 -14.01
N PRO A 123 -5.23 11.88 -14.91
CA PRO A 123 -5.84 11.68 -16.22
C PRO A 123 -4.97 10.88 -17.21
N ILE A 124 -3.66 10.80 -16.97
CA ILE A 124 -2.71 10.06 -17.81
C ILE A 124 -2.67 8.58 -17.38
N TYR A 125 -2.90 8.33 -16.09
CA TYR A 125 -2.93 6.98 -15.56
C TYR A 125 -4.13 6.20 -16.10
N ASP A 126 -3.90 5.15 -16.88
CA ASP A 126 -4.92 4.24 -17.38
C ASP A 126 -4.64 2.78 -16.97
N ILE A 127 -5.43 1.85 -17.48
CA ILE A 127 -5.26 0.42 -17.18
C ILE A 127 -3.95 -0.12 -17.76
N GLU A 128 -3.47 0.42 -18.89
CA GLU A 128 -2.20 0.00 -19.48
C GLU A 128 -1.03 0.40 -18.57
N HIS A 129 -1.02 1.64 -18.08
CA HIS A 129 -0.02 2.11 -17.11
C HIS A 129 -0.06 1.29 -15.81
N LEU A 130 -1.27 0.99 -15.31
CA LEU A 130 -1.43 0.14 -14.13
C LEU A 130 -0.80 -1.24 -14.32
N MET A 131 -1.04 -1.85 -15.48
CA MET A 131 -0.52 -3.20 -15.78
C MET A 131 0.99 -3.19 -16.06
N LEU A 132 1.49 -2.16 -16.72
CA LEU A 132 2.90 -2.06 -17.14
C LEU A 132 3.82 -1.66 -15.98
N TYR A 133 3.43 -0.68 -15.17
CA TYR A 133 4.30 -0.08 -14.16
C TYR A 133 4.01 -0.56 -12.74
N ASP A 134 2.75 -0.80 -12.39
CA ASP A 134 2.35 -1.03 -11.00
C ASP A 134 2.02 -2.49 -10.66
N LEU A 135 1.72 -3.34 -11.64
CA LEU A 135 1.19 -4.68 -11.39
C LEU A 135 2.06 -5.52 -10.43
N HIS A 136 3.38 -5.52 -10.64
CA HIS A 136 4.30 -6.28 -9.79
C HIS A 136 4.31 -5.75 -8.35
N ALA A 137 4.31 -4.43 -8.20
CA ALA A 137 4.29 -3.76 -6.92
C ALA A 137 2.96 -4.00 -6.17
N ILE A 138 1.82 -3.88 -6.86
CA ILE A 138 0.50 -4.19 -6.32
C ILE A 138 0.41 -5.68 -5.92
N ALA A 139 0.95 -6.58 -6.74
CA ALA A 139 0.97 -8.00 -6.43
C ALA A 139 1.79 -8.30 -5.17
N LEU A 140 2.93 -7.64 -4.99
CA LEU A 140 3.75 -7.75 -3.78
C LEU A 140 3.04 -7.18 -2.55
N ASP A 141 2.40 -6.01 -2.69
CA ASP A 141 1.63 -5.38 -1.62
C ASP A 141 0.45 -6.26 -1.20
N ALA A 142 -0.26 -6.87 -2.17
CA ALA A 142 -1.36 -7.80 -1.95
C ALA A 142 -0.87 -9.11 -1.31
N PHE A 143 0.23 -9.68 -1.78
CA PHE A 143 0.83 -10.88 -1.18
C PHE A 143 1.24 -10.62 0.28
N THR A 144 1.91 -9.50 0.54
CA THR A 144 2.32 -9.08 1.88
C THR A 144 1.10 -8.86 2.77
N PHE A 145 0.06 -8.23 2.24
CA PHE A 145 -1.21 -8.03 2.95
C PHE A 145 -1.91 -9.32 3.29
N PHE A 146 -1.93 -10.28 2.37
CA PHE A 146 -2.48 -11.60 2.64
C PHE A 146 -1.66 -12.37 3.68
N ALA A 147 -0.32 -12.35 3.57
CA ALA A 147 0.56 -13.10 4.45
C ALA A 147 0.61 -12.52 5.88
N VAL A 148 1.01 -11.25 6.03
CA VAL A 148 1.11 -10.55 7.31
C VAL A 148 -0.26 -10.36 7.93
N GLY A 149 -1.26 -10.02 7.10
CA GLY A 149 -2.68 -9.94 7.47
C GLY A 149 -3.34 -11.29 7.80
N ARG A 150 -2.59 -12.40 7.79
CA ARG A 150 -3.06 -13.75 8.14
C ARG A 150 -4.34 -14.14 7.38
N GLY A 151 -4.48 -13.69 6.14
CA GLY A 151 -5.62 -13.99 5.27
C GLY A 151 -5.82 -15.49 5.02
N TRP A 152 -4.76 -16.28 5.18
CA TRP A 152 -4.81 -17.75 5.12
C TRP A 152 -5.49 -18.38 6.35
N LYS A 153 -5.40 -17.76 7.53
CA LYS A 153 -5.93 -18.30 8.79
C LYS A 153 -7.32 -17.76 9.11
N ASN A 154 -7.53 -16.48 8.86
CA ASN A 154 -8.79 -15.79 9.15
C ASN A 154 -9.90 -16.22 8.18
N LYS A 155 -11.16 -16.03 8.58
CA LYS A 155 -12.29 -16.15 7.65
C LYS A 155 -12.04 -15.26 6.42
N GLY A 156 -12.47 -15.73 5.25
CA GLY A 156 -12.09 -15.15 3.97
C GLY A 156 -12.48 -13.69 3.79
N CYS A 157 -11.84 -13.04 2.81
CA CYS A 157 -12.13 -11.68 2.38
C CYS A 157 -13.51 -11.53 1.71
N ASP A 158 -14.23 -12.63 1.52
CA ASP A 158 -15.55 -12.74 0.93
C ASP A 158 -16.68 -12.67 1.96
N THR A 159 -16.42 -12.15 3.16
CA THR A 159 -17.46 -11.86 4.17
C THR A 159 -18.01 -10.46 4.00
N LEU A 160 -19.30 -10.26 4.33
CA LEU A 160 -19.91 -8.92 4.29
C LEU A 160 -19.21 -7.94 5.25
N GLY A 161 -18.67 -8.44 6.37
CA GLY A 161 -17.88 -7.64 7.30
C GLY A 161 -16.56 -7.12 6.73
N TYR A 162 -16.05 -7.71 5.65
CA TYR A 162 -14.86 -7.25 4.95
C TYR A 162 -15.22 -6.41 3.70
N LEU A 163 -16.14 -6.92 2.87
CA LEU A 163 -16.48 -6.32 1.58
C LEU A 163 -17.24 -4.99 1.71
N ILE A 164 -18.13 -4.84 2.69
CA ILE A 164 -18.88 -3.58 2.86
C ILE A 164 -17.93 -2.44 3.28
N PRO A 165 -17.10 -2.59 4.33
CA PRO A 165 -16.13 -1.54 4.68
C PRO A 165 -15.13 -1.24 3.57
N LEU A 166 -14.68 -2.25 2.82
CA LEU A 166 -13.80 -2.08 1.66
C LEU A 166 -14.46 -1.23 0.58
N ALA A 167 -15.68 -1.57 0.15
CA ALA A 167 -16.36 -0.83 -0.90
C ALA A 167 -16.72 0.59 -0.44
N LEU A 168 -17.17 0.75 0.81
CA LEU A 168 -17.52 2.05 1.37
C LEU A 168 -16.31 2.96 1.50
N SER A 169 -15.16 2.47 1.99
CA SER A 169 -13.96 3.30 2.09
C SER A 169 -13.38 3.63 0.72
N ALA A 170 -13.37 2.66 -0.20
CA ALA A 170 -12.90 2.89 -1.55
C ALA A 170 -13.75 3.92 -2.30
N TRP A 171 -15.07 3.92 -2.08
CA TRP A 171 -15.94 4.97 -2.63
C TRP A 171 -15.79 6.29 -1.89
N PHE A 172 -15.78 6.27 -0.55
CA PHE A 172 -15.74 7.46 0.30
C PHE A 172 -14.52 8.33 0.00
N PHE A 173 -13.33 7.74 -0.14
CA PHE A 173 -12.10 8.51 -0.39
C PHE A 173 -12.05 9.18 -1.76
N SER A 174 -12.77 8.66 -2.77
CA SER A 174 -12.98 9.42 -4.01
C SER A 174 -14.14 10.40 -3.91
N ALA A 175 -15.24 10.04 -3.25
CA ALA A 175 -16.38 10.94 -3.13
C ALA A 175 -16.04 12.20 -2.30
N MET A 176 -15.16 12.07 -1.31
CA MET A 176 -14.73 13.20 -0.49
C MET A 176 -13.99 14.27 -1.29
N THR A 177 -13.37 13.93 -2.43
CA THR A 177 -12.74 14.94 -3.29
C THR A 177 -13.78 15.82 -3.97
N GLU A 178 -15.06 15.45 -4.02
CA GLU A 178 -16.11 16.30 -4.59
C GLU A 178 -16.74 17.26 -3.59
N TRP A 179 -16.50 17.02 -2.31
CA TRP A 179 -17.06 17.82 -1.25
C TRP A 179 -16.16 19.03 -1.02
N SER A 180 -16.69 20.23 -1.25
CA SER A 180 -15.95 21.49 -1.11
C SER A 180 -15.27 21.64 0.26
N VAL A 181 -15.89 21.10 1.31
CA VAL A 181 -15.38 21.09 2.69
C VAL A 181 -14.09 20.25 2.86
N PHE A 182 -13.83 19.31 1.95
CA PHE A 182 -12.69 18.40 2.00
C PHE A 182 -11.66 18.64 0.90
N ARG A 183 -11.95 19.49 -0.08
CA ARG A 183 -10.99 19.97 -1.10
C ARG A 183 -10.03 21.00 -0.50
N TYR A 184 -9.02 20.55 0.24
CA TYR A 184 -8.00 21.43 0.81
C TYR A 184 -6.59 20.87 0.65
N ASN A 185 -5.68 21.73 0.24
CA ASN A 185 -4.25 21.42 0.24
C ASN A 185 -3.72 21.34 1.67
N VAL A 186 -3.03 20.25 1.99
CA VAL A 186 -2.43 20.02 3.30
C VAL A 186 -1.05 20.67 3.33
N SER A 187 -1.00 21.99 3.53
CA SER A 187 0.24 22.70 3.87
C SER A 187 0.16 23.21 5.31
N MET A 188 1.31 23.38 5.97
CA MET A 188 1.34 23.89 7.35
C MET A 188 0.66 25.26 7.46
N TYR A 189 0.83 26.12 6.45
CA TYR A 189 0.11 27.40 6.36
C TYR A 189 -1.40 27.20 6.22
N GLN A 190 -1.84 26.30 5.33
CA GLN A 190 -3.27 26.02 5.14
C GLN A 190 -3.91 25.46 6.41
N ILE A 191 -3.25 24.50 7.07
CA ILE A 191 -3.72 23.95 8.35
C ILE A 191 -3.83 25.06 9.39
N MET A 192 -2.77 25.86 9.58
CA MET A 192 -2.73 26.84 10.68
C MET A 192 -3.58 28.09 10.44
N CYS A 193 -3.77 28.51 9.18
CA CYS A 193 -4.34 29.82 8.86
C CYS A 193 -5.68 29.76 8.11
N VAL A 194 -5.97 28.68 7.38
CA VAL A 194 -7.05 28.66 6.38
C VAL A 194 -8.01 27.48 6.54
N TRP A 195 -7.66 26.47 7.35
CA TRP A 195 -8.51 25.29 7.51
C TRP A 195 -9.89 25.65 8.09
N PRO A 196 -10.97 25.27 7.39
CA PRO A 196 -12.32 25.51 7.89
C PRO A 196 -12.57 24.65 9.13
N THR A 197 -13.48 25.11 10.00
CA THR A 197 -13.76 24.44 11.27
C THR A 197 -14.29 23.01 11.07
N GLU A 198 -15.03 22.80 9.98
CA GLU A 198 -15.56 21.52 9.55
C GLU A 198 -14.46 20.49 9.29
N LEU A 199 -13.32 20.92 8.72
CA LEU A 199 -12.20 20.03 8.44
C LEU A 199 -11.46 19.65 9.73
N TYR A 200 -11.38 20.55 10.72
CA TYR A 200 -10.90 20.22 12.06
C TYR A 200 -11.79 19.17 12.74
N PHE A 201 -13.12 19.31 12.64
CA PHE A 201 -14.05 18.33 13.19
C PHE A 201 -13.89 16.97 12.51
N PHE A 202 -13.77 16.95 11.19
CA PHE A 202 -13.54 15.72 10.44
C PHE A 202 -12.21 15.06 10.79
N ALA A 203 -11.12 15.82 10.78
CA ALA A 203 -9.79 15.31 11.13
C ALA A 203 -9.78 14.79 12.58
N GLY A 204 -10.41 15.51 13.51
CA GLY A 204 -10.59 15.07 14.90
C GLY A 204 -11.40 13.80 15.02
N ALA A 205 -12.52 13.68 14.29
CA ALA A 205 -13.34 12.47 14.26
C ALA A 205 -12.59 11.27 13.66
N ALA A 206 -11.85 11.47 12.57
CA ALA A 206 -11.02 10.45 11.95
C ALA A 206 -9.89 9.99 12.89
N ALA A 207 -9.20 10.93 13.54
CA ALA A 207 -8.16 10.64 14.53
C ALA A 207 -8.71 9.88 15.74
N LEU A 208 -9.89 10.27 16.25
CA LEU A 208 -10.56 9.57 17.33
C LEU A 208 -10.95 8.13 16.91
N GLY A 209 -11.50 7.96 15.71
CA GLY A 209 -11.84 6.65 15.16
C GLY A 209 -10.62 5.73 15.04
N LEU A 210 -9.51 6.25 14.51
CA LEU A 210 -8.24 5.54 14.44
C LEU A 210 -7.71 5.18 15.83
N LEU A 211 -7.76 6.11 16.79
CA LEU A 211 -7.32 5.87 18.16
C LEU A 211 -8.14 4.77 18.84
N VAL A 212 -9.47 4.81 18.73
CA VAL A 212 -10.35 3.75 19.23
C VAL A 212 -10.00 2.41 18.60
N ASN A 213 -9.73 2.39 17.29
CA ASN A 213 -9.34 1.19 16.57
C ASN A 213 -8.02 0.60 17.11
N VAL A 214 -6.99 1.44 17.28
CA VAL A 214 -5.69 1.04 17.82
C VAL A 214 -5.83 0.53 19.24
N ILE A 215 -6.55 1.25 20.12
CA ILE A 215 -6.77 0.82 21.50
C ILE A 215 -7.49 -0.54 21.54
N ALA A 216 -8.51 -0.74 20.71
CA ALA A 216 -9.22 -2.02 20.63
C ALA A 216 -8.29 -3.17 20.22
N HIS A 217 -7.43 -2.97 19.23
CA HIS A 217 -6.43 -3.95 18.81
C HIS A 217 -5.38 -4.22 19.90
N VAL A 218 -4.88 -3.18 20.58
CA VAL A 218 -3.92 -3.33 21.68
C VAL A 218 -4.51 -4.11 22.84
N VAL A 219 -5.72 -3.73 23.29
CA VAL A 219 -6.43 -4.43 24.38
C VAL A 219 -6.68 -5.90 24.01
N LYS A 220 -7.06 -6.17 22.75
CA LYS A 220 -7.25 -7.54 22.25
C LYS A 220 -5.93 -8.31 22.24
N ALA A 221 -4.84 -7.71 21.78
CA ALA A 221 -3.51 -8.31 21.75
C ALA A 221 -2.99 -8.66 23.16
N ILE A 222 -3.24 -7.79 24.15
CA ILE A 222 -2.88 -8.03 25.55
C ILE A 222 -3.71 -9.17 26.13
N LYS A 223 -5.03 -9.17 25.91
CA LYS A 223 -5.94 -10.23 26.38
C LYS A 223 -5.60 -11.61 25.82
N GLU A 224 -5.09 -11.67 24.59
CA GLU A 224 -4.65 -12.92 23.95
C GLU A 224 -3.18 -13.26 24.23
N GLY A 225 -2.44 -12.42 24.96
CA GLY A 225 -1.02 -12.67 25.28
C GLY A 225 -0.07 -12.53 24.08
N VAL A 226 -0.50 -11.90 22.98
CA VAL A 226 0.29 -11.78 21.73
C VAL A 226 0.84 -10.38 21.48
N PHE A 227 0.65 -9.44 22.41
CA PHE A 227 1.04 -8.03 22.24
C PHE A 227 2.51 -7.83 21.82
N ILE A 228 3.47 -8.47 22.50
CA ILE A 228 4.90 -8.31 22.19
C ILE A 228 5.20 -8.84 20.78
N GLY A 229 4.65 -10.00 20.42
CA GLY A 229 4.81 -10.55 19.07
C GLY A 229 4.25 -9.62 18.00
N ARG A 230 3.11 -8.96 18.26
CA ARG A 230 2.54 -7.97 17.33
C ARG A 230 3.37 -6.70 17.23
N ALA A 231 3.90 -6.20 18.34
CA ALA A 231 4.77 -5.03 18.34
C ALA A 231 6.05 -5.29 17.52
N LEU A 232 6.68 -6.45 17.70
CA LEU A 232 7.84 -6.85 16.91
C LEU A 232 7.50 -7.01 15.43
N GLU A 233 6.37 -7.63 15.11
CA GLU A 233 5.89 -7.77 13.73
C GLU A 233 5.69 -6.40 13.05
N ILE A 234 5.08 -5.43 13.73
CA ILE A 234 4.89 -4.06 13.24
C ILE A 234 6.24 -3.38 12.98
N VAL A 235 7.17 -3.47 13.93
CA VAL A 235 8.51 -2.87 13.81
C VAL A 235 9.28 -3.49 12.65
N LEU A 236 9.27 -4.81 12.52
CA LEU A 236 9.94 -5.51 11.42
C LEU A 236 9.30 -5.19 10.07
N THR A 237 7.97 -5.14 9.99
CA THR A 237 7.25 -4.76 8.77
C THR A 237 7.61 -3.33 8.36
N PHE A 238 7.66 -2.40 9.31
CA PHE A 238 8.08 -1.02 9.05
C PHE A 238 9.53 -0.95 8.56
N ALA A 239 10.45 -1.67 9.23
CA ALA A 239 11.86 -1.68 8.88
C ALA A 239 12.12 -2.27 7.48
N VAL A 240 11.37 -3.29 7.07
CA VAL A 240 11.53 -3.96 5.77
C VAL A 240 10.86 -3.16 4.64
N PHE A 241 9.66 -2.64 4.84
CA PHE A 241 8.86 -2.07 3.75
C PHE A 241 8.78 -0.55 3.74
N CYS A 242 8.82 0.11 4.90
CA CYS A 242 8.64 1.56 4.99
C CYS A 242 9.97 2.31 5.10
N ALA A 243 10.89 1.84 5.93
CA ALA A 243 12.16 2.52 6.19
C ALA A 243 13.05 2.70 4.93
N PRO A 244 13.17 1.72 4.02
CA PRO A 244 13.98 1.90 2.81
C PRO A 244 13.41 3.00 1.91
N VAL A 245 12.09 3.05 1.76
CA VAL A 245 11.40 4.06 0.94
C VAL A 245 11.47 5.44 1.60
N GLY A 246 11.38 5.49 2.94
CA GLY A 246 11.47 6.71 3.74
C GLY A 246 12.81 7.43 3.70
N SER A 247 13.86 6.79 3.19
CA SER A 247 15.18 7.40 3.00
C SER A 247 15.26 8.29 1.75
N SER A 248 14.29 8.20 0.83
CA SER A 248 14.25 9.03 -0.36
C SER A 248 13.85 10.47 -0.02
N PRO A 249 14.56 11.50 -0.51
CA PRO A 249 14.14 12.89 -0.30
C PRO A 249 12.81 13.23 -0.99
N PHE A 250 12.37 12.38 -1.92
CA PHE A 250 11.10 12.51 -2.61
C PHE A 250 9.97 11.75 -1.91
N PHE A 251 10.26 11.02 -0.83
CA PHE A 251 9.28 10.18 -0.16
C PHE A 251 8.16 11.00 0.47
N HIS A 252 6.95 10.74 0.02
CA HIS A 252 5.74 11.16 0.70
C HIS A 252 4.95 9.91 1.12
N PHE A 253 4.73 9.77 2.42
CA PHE A 253 3.98 8.63 2.95
C PHE A 253 2.48 8.85 2.69
N HIS A 254 2.05 8.46 1.50
CA HIS A 254 0.67 8.61 1.08
C HIS A 254 -0.26 7.81 1.99
N HIS A 255 -1.42 8.40 2.28
CA HIS A 255 -2.37 7.86 3.25
C HIS A 255 -2.88 6.47 2.85
N TRP A 256 -2.92 6.11 1.57
CA TRP A 256 -3.26 4.76 1.12
C TRP A 256 -2.16 3.73 1.44
N PHE A 257 -0.89 4.13 1.49
CA PHE A 257 0.21 3.27 1.93
C PHE A 257 0.27 3.14 3.46
N PHE A 258 -0.07 4.22 4.19
CA PHE A 258 -0.34 4.10 5.63
C PHE A 258 -1.50 3.14 5.91
N ALA A 259 -2.59 3.24 5.15
CA ALA A 259 -3.73 2.36 5.29
C ALA A 259 -3.36 0.90 4.98
N TRP A 260 -2.59 0.65 3.91
CA TRP A 260 -1.98 -0.64 3.64
C TRP A 260 -1.26 -1.19 4.87
N PHE A 261 -0.29 -0.43 5.40
CA PHE A 261 0.54 -0.84 6.54
C PHE A 261 -0.28 -1.14 7.80
N VAL A 262 -1.20 -0.26 8.20
CA VAL A 262 -2.05 -0.47 9.37
C VAL A 262 -2.99 -1.66 9.15
N GLY A 263 -3.51 -1.83 7.93
CA GLY A 263 -4.41 -2.92 7.56
C GLY A 263 -3.75 -4.30 7.68
N LEU A 264 -2.43 -4.42 7.43
CA LEU A 264 -1.67 -5.65 7.66
C LEU A 264 -1.86 -6.18 9.08
N HIS A 265 -1.98 -5.28 10.06
CA HIS A 265 -2.00 -5.62 11.48
C HIS A 265 -3.41 -5.65 12.08
N ALA A 266 -4.44 -5.26 11.33
CA ALA A 266 -5.85 -5.37 11.71
C ALA A 266 -6.40 -6.79 11.47
N ASN A 267 -5.76 -7.82 12.02
CA ASN A 267 -5.95 -9.22 11.60
C ASN A 267 -6.39 -10.18 12.71
N PHE A 268 -7.08 -9.71 13.76
CA PHE A 268 -7.71 -10.61 14.73
C PHE A 268 -8.95 -11.29 14.13
N ASP A 269 -9.25 -12.52 14.56
CA ASP A 269 -10.48 -13.24 14.18
C ASP A 269 -11.71 -12.69 14.92
N THR A 270 -12.04 -11.42 14.64
CA THR A 270 -13.21 -10.73 15.13
C THR A 270 -13.80 -9.87 14.02
N TRP A 271 -15.11 -9.68 14.02
CA TRP A 271 -15.79 -8.97 12.94
C TRP A 271 -15.29 -7.52 12.78
N TRP A 272 -14.98 -6.82 13.88
CA TRP A 272 -14.55 -5.42 13.84
C TRP A 272 -13.11 -5.27 13.36
N SER A 273 -12.22 -6.22 13.68
CA SER A 273 -10.85 -6.24 13.17
C SER A 273 -10.85 -6.49 11.66
N ARG A 274 -11.65 -7.47 11.20
CA ARG A 274 -11.90 -7.69 9.76
C ARG A 274 -12.49 -6.46 9.05
N ALA A 275 -13.45 -5.79 9.67
CA ALA A 275 -14.02 -4.57 9.11
C ALA A 275 -12.98 -3.45 8.99
N SER A 276 -12.07 -3.34 9.96
CA SER A 276 -10.95 -2.40 9.93
C SER A 276 -9.97 -2.76 8.81
N GLN A 277 -9.65 -4.05 8.66
CA GLN A 277 -8.81 -4.56 7.58
C GLN A 277 -9.40 -4.26 6.20
N GLY A 278 -10.70 -4.53 6.01
CA GLY A 278 -11.42 -4.24 4.78
C GLY A 278 -11.46 -2.73 4.49
N LEU A 279 -11.78 -1.92 5.50
CA LEU A 279 -11.78 -0.46 5.39
C LEU A 279 -10.42 0.06 4.89
N LEU A 280 -9.34 -0.34 5.56
CA LEU A 280 -7.99 0.11 5.23
C LEU A 280 -7.51 -0.41 3.86
N TRP A 281 -7.86 -1.64 3.50
CA TRP A 281 -7.61 -2.16 2.15
C TRP A 281 -8.40 -1.42 1.07
N GLY A 282 -9.62 -0.97 1.37
CA GLY A 282 -10.40 -0.15 0.45
C GLY A 282 -9.79 1.24 0.22
N VAL A 283 -9.18 1.86 1.25
CA VAL A 283 -8.39 3.10 1.07
C VAL A 283 -7.17 2.83 0.17
N TYR A 284 -6.51 1.67 0.35
CA TYR A 284 -5.44 1.25 -0.54
C TYR A 284 -5.92 1.11 -1.99
N ILE A 285 -6.98 0.32 -2.23
CA ILE A 285 -7.59 0.13 -3.56
C ILE A 285 -7.97 1.47 -4.21
N ASN A 286 -8.51 2.41 -3.44
CA ASN A 286 -8.84 3.75 -3.93
C ASN A 286 -7.62 4.49 -4.47
N GLY A 287 -6.54 4.55 -3.68
CA GLY A 287 -5.29 5.18 -4.08
C GLY A 287 -4.73 4.60 -5.37
N ILE A 288 -4.66 3.27 -5.46
CA ILE A 288 -4.22 2.57 -6.67
C ILE A 288 -5.11 2.90 -7.88
N ALA A 289 -6.43 2.86 -7.70
CA ALA A 289 -7.37 3.06 -8.79
C ALA A 289 -7.34 4.49 -9.36
N GLY A 290 -7.09 5.49 -8.52
CA GLY A 290 -7.04 6.91 -8.90
C GLY A 290 -5.66 7.37 -9.39
N TYR A 291 -4.59 6.92 -8.73
CA TYR A 291 -3.26 7.52 -8.83
C TYR A 291 -2.11 6.52 -9.01
N GLY A 292 -2.41 5.22 -9.05
CA GLY A 292 -1.41 4.17 -9.09
C GLY A 292 -0.76 3.86 -7.75
N ARG A 293 0.23 2.96 -7.78
CA ARG A 293 0.87 2.44 -6.55
C ARG A 293 1.70 3.48 -5.84
N ASP A 294 2.37 4.31 -6.61
CA ASP A 294 3.29 5.29 -6.07
C ASP A 294 3.26 6.59 -6.89
N SER A 295 2.62 7.62 -6.38
CA SER A 295 2.74 8.97 -6.95
C SER A 295 4.15 9.55 -6.74
N LEU A 296 5.08 8.85 -6.06
CA LEU A 296 6.51 9.10 -6.17
C LEU A 296 7.04 8.92 -7.59
N LEU A 297 6.48 8.00 -8.39
CA LEU A 297 6.74 8.05 -9.83
C LEU A 297 6.16 9.34 -10.41
N GLY A 298 5.09 9.92 -9.89
CA GLY A 298 4.71 11.29 -10.24
C GLY A 298 5.87 12.29 -10.08
N CYS A 299 6.57 12.32 -8.94
CA CYS A 299 7.68 13.26 -8.72
C CYS A 299 9.01 12.85 -9.38
N LEU A 300 9.39 11.57 -9.27
CA LEU A 300 10.63 11.04 -9.82
C LEU A 300 10.52 10.79 -11.32
N SER A 301 9.36 10.41 -11.84
CA SER A 301 9.04 10.38 -13.29
C SER A 301 8.78 11.79 -13.81
N ALA A 302 8.22 12.75 -13.05
CA ALA A 302 8.26 14.15 -13.49
C ALA A 302 9.71 14.66 -13.59
N TYR A 303 10.58 14.29 -12.64
CA TYR A 303 12.01 14.57 -12.70
C TYR A 303 12.73 13.80 -13.81
N TYR A 304 12.40 12.53 -14.02
CA TYR A 304 13.01 11.69 -15.06
C TYR A 304 12.52 12.09 -16.45
N ASN A 305 11.25 12.44 -16.61
CA ASN A 305 10.68 12.99 -17.84
C ASN A 305 11.17 14.42 -18.09
N SER A 306 11.44 15.23 -17.06
CA SER A 306 12.08 16.53 -17.27
C SER A 306 13.55 16.38 -17.71
N LEU A 307 14.26 15.36 -17.22
CA LEU A 307 15.64 15.07 -17.62
C LEU A 307 15.77 14.30 -18.96
N GLN A 308 14.90 13.33 -19.24
CA GLN A 308 14.97 12.48 -20.44
C GLN A 308 14.08 12.96 -21.58
N GLY A 309 12.96 13.61 -21.27
CA GLY A 309 12.00 14.08 -22.27
C GLY A 309 12.43 15.34 -23.01
N GLN A 310 13.63 15.88 -22.75
CA GLN A 310 14.08 17.18 -23.26
C GLN A 310 12.97 18.23 -23.11
N CYS A 311 12.31 18.28 -21.94
CA CYS A 311 11.38 19.36 -21.68
C CYS A 311 12.18 20.67 -21.71
N GLY A 312 12.01 21.46 -22.77
CA GLY A 312 12.76 22.69 -23.08
C GLY A 312 12.63 23.83 -22.07
N HIS A 313 12.18 23.55 -20.84
CA HIS A 313 12.29 24.45 -19.70
C HIS A 313 13.61 24.31 -18.92
N LEU A 314 14.40 23.26 -19.19
CA LEU A 314 15.80 23.19 -18.75
C LEU A 314 16.80 23.46 -19.88
N GLU A 315 16.33 23.61 -21.12
CA GLU A 315 17.06 24.39 -22.11
C GLU A 315 16.86 25.86 -21.74
N GLN A 316 17.70 26.31 -20.81
CA GLN A 316 17.97 27.72 -20.63
C GLN A 316 18.56 28.22 -21.95
N GLU A 317 17.71 28.76 -22.84
CA GLU A 317 18.13 29.44 -24.05
C GLU A 317 19.23 30.45 -23.67
N GLY A 318 20.47 30.14 -24.05
CA GLY A 318 21.55 31.12 -24.15
C GLY A 318 22.44 31.37 -22.94
N SER A 319 22.33 30.65 -21.82
CA SER A 319 23.40 30.65 -20.80
C SER A 319 24.11 29.31 -20.78
N GLU A 320 25.32 29.28 -21.36
CA GLU A 320 26.34 28.29 -21.06
C GLU A 320 26.62 28.31 -19.54
N ILE A 321 25.81 27.61 -18.76
CA ILE A 321 26.26 27.12 -17.45
C ILE A 321 26.98 25.81 -17.77
N CYS A 322 28.23 25.94 -18.18
CA CYS A 322 29.20 24.85 -18.15
C CYS A 322 29.41 24.47 -16.67
N ILE A 323 28.60 23.56 -16.15
CA ILE A 323 28.91 22.91 -14.87
C ILE A 323 30.10 22.00 -15.17
N ASN A 324 31.29 22.45 -14.79
CA ASN A 324 32.50 21.64 -14.84
C ASN A 324 32.31 20.45 -13.87
N PRO A 325 32.19 19.20 -14.35
CA PRO A 325 31.91 18.05 -13.48
C PRO A 325 33.02 17.80 -12.45
N ASP A 326 34.22 18.36 -12.66
CA ASP A 326 35.35 18.28 -11.76
C ASP A 326 35.30 19.31 -10.60
N GLU A 327 34.35 20.26 -10.62
CA GLU A 327 34.19 21.31 -9.61
C GLU A 327 33.00 21.10 -8.67
N LEU A 328 32.28 19.98 -8.77
CA LEU A 328 31.22 19.65 -7.81
C LEU A 328 31.86 19.08 -6.53
N PRO A 329 31.91 19.82 -5.39
CA PRO A 329 32.28 19.21 -4.14
C PRO A 329 31.22 18.16 -3.79
N VAL A 330 31.67 16.91 -3.65
CA VAL A 330 30.87 15.80 -3.13
C VAL A 330 30.34 16.23 -1.75
N GLY A 331 29.05 16.61 -1.69
CA GLY A 331 28.36 16.91 -0.43
C GLY A 331 27.55 18.20 -0.35
N GLN A 332 27.37 19.01 -1.41
CA GLN A 332 26.44 20.14 -1.35
C GLN A 332 25.05 19.77 -1.87
N ASN A 333 24.06 19.87 -0.97
CA ASN A 333 22.65 19.86 -1.31
C ASN A 333 22.35 21.03 -2.27
N ILE A 334 21.93 20.70 -3.49
CA ILE A 334 21.34 21.67 -4.41
C ILE A 334 19.98 22.06 -3.83
N SER A 335 19.89 23.24 -3.21
CA SER A 335 18.59 23.85 -2.90
C SER A 335 18.06 24.45 -4.20
N ILE A 336 17.07 23.81 -4.80
CA ILE A 336 16.27 24.43 -5.86
C ILE A 336 15.45 25.53 -5.18
N GLY A 337 15.92 26.77 -5.31
CA GLY A 337 15.15 27.93 -4.89
C GLY A 337 13.95 28.09 -5.82
N PHE A 338 12.75 27.84 -5.32
CA PHE A 338 11.53 28.30 -5.97
C PHE A 338 11.44 29.80 -5.70
N ASP A 339 11.89 30.60 -6.65
CA ASP A 339 11.70 32.04 -6.61
C ASP A 339 10.19 32.30 -6.80
N HIS A 340 9.52 32.72 -5.73
CA HIS A 340 8.16 33.23 -5.82
C HIS A 340 8.22 34.60 -6.49
N GLY A 341 8.29 34.62 -7.82
CA GLY A 341 8.23 35.83 -8.62
C GLY A 341 6.95 36.59 -8.31
N MET A 342 7.04 37.63 -7.48
CA MET A 342 6.05 38.69 -7.46
C MET A 342 6.19 39.47 -8.77
N ASN A 343 5.24 39.30 -9.67
CA ASN A 343 5.18 40.12 -10.87
C ASN A 343 4.89 41.58 -10.46
N ALA A 344 5.68 42.52 -10.95
CA ALA A 344 5.69 43.94 -10.53
C ALA A 344 4.42 44.74 -10.94
N THR A 345 3.38 44.08 -11.44
CA THR A 345 2.19 44.71 -12.03
C THR A 345 0.92 44.61 -11.19
N GLY A 346 0.92 43.89 -10.06
CA GLY A 346 -0.18 43.94 -9.08
C GLY A 346 -1.54 43.50 -9.62
N THR A 347 -1.58 42.69 -10.69
CA THR A 347 -2.80 42.06 -11.17
C THR A 347 -2.88 40.63 -10.69
N ASP A 348 -3.85 40.33 -9.84
CA ASP A 348 -4.26 38.97 -9.49
C ASP A 348 -4.58 38.21 -10.78
N VAL A 349 -3.72 37.26 -11.14
CA VAL A 349 -4.03 36.26 -12.14
C VAL A 349 -4.70 35.13 -11.37
N ASP A 350 -5.97 34.85 -11.70
CA ASP A 350 -6.73 33.74 -11.14
C ASP A 350 -6.00 32.43 -11.44
N GLY A 351 -5.16 31.98 -10.51
CA GLY A 351 -4.39 30.75 -10.62
C GLY A 351 -5.33 29.55 -10.78
N HIS A 352 -5.05 28.71 -11.77
CA HIS A 352 -5.77 27.44 -11.95
C HIS A 352 -5.61 26.58 -10.68
N PRO A 353 -6.70 26.11 -10.05
CA PRO A 353 -6.67 25.57 -8.69
C PRO A 353 -6.12 24.14 -8.57
N PHE A 354 -5.63 23.53 -9.66
CA PHE A 354 -5.48 22.07 -9.72
C PHE A 354 -4.08 21.51 -9.50
N LEU A 355 -3.06 22.32 -9.36
CA LEU A 355 -1.73 21.83 -9.04
C LEU A 355 -1.06 22.83 -8.10
N GLY A 356 -0.59 22.37 -6.95
CA GLY A 356 0.27 23.13 -6.05
C GLY A 356 1.67 23.41 -6.63
N PHE A 357 1.75 23.60 -7.93
CA PHE A 357 2.91 24.06 -8.68
C PHE A 357 2.51 25.41 -9.28
N GLY A 358 3.28 26.46 -9.00
CA GLY A 358 3.04 27.79 -9.56
C GLY A 358 2.94 27.76 -11.09
N GLU A 359 2.25 28.75 -11.66
CA GLU A 359 1.97 28.89 -13.09
C GLU A 359 3.09 28.35 -14.00
N LEU A 360 2.77 27.28 -14.75
CA LEU A 360 3.33 27.14 -16.08
C LEU A 360 2.69 28.25 -16.92
N VAL A 361 3.41 29.37 -17.03
CA VAL A 361 3.07 30.42 -18.00
C VAL A 361 3.03 29.75 -19.37
N ALA A 362 1.85 29.71 -19.98
CA ALA A 362 1.71 29.36 -21.38
C ALA A 362 2.47 30.42 -22.19
N ALA A 363 3.71 30.12 -22.56
CA ALA A 363 4.42 30.90 -23.56
C ALA A 363 3.67 30.71 -24.89
N ASP A 364 3.22 31.82 -25.49
CA ASP A 364 2.62 31.86 -26.82
C ASP A 364 3.51 31.11 -27.82
N TRP A 365 2.99 30.02 -28.39
CA TRP A 365 3.66 29.21 -29.41
C TRP A 365 3.53 29.80 -30.82
N GLU A 366 2.91 30.96 -30.96
CA GLU A 366 2.80 31.69 -32.23
C GLU A 366 3.95 32.69 -32.37
N THR A 367 5.13 32.25 -32.82
CA THR A 367 6.07 32.96 -33.74
C THR A 367 7.50 32.40 -33.71
N CYS A 368 7.67 31.11 -34.04
CA CYS A 368 8.97 30.64 -34.52
C CYS A 368 8.99 30.67 -36.05
N THR A 369 9.28 31.84 -36.63
CA THR A 369 9.69 31.93 -38.04
C THR A 369 11.14 31.46 -38.18
N PRO A 370 11.45 30.53 -39.11
CA PRO A 370 12.82 30.11 -39.34
C PRO A 370 13.58 31.20 -40.12
N GLY A 371 14.62 31.75 -39.52
CA GLY A 371 15.47 32.78 -40.12
C GLY A 371 16.93 32.69 -39.68
N SER A 372 17.75 32.16 -40.60
CA SER A 372 19.19 32.37 -40.82
C SER A 372 20.20 32.07 -39.70
N HIS A 373 20.90 30.94 -39.88
CA HIS A 373 22.36 30.92 -39.96
C HIS A 373 22.81 30.15 -41.20
#